data_AF-A0A1V6GUH2-F1
#
_entry.id   AF-A0A1V6GUH2-F1
#
_cell.length_a   1.000
_cell.length_b   1.000
_cell.length_c   1.000
_cell.angle_alpha   90.00
_cell.angle_beta   90.00
_cell.angle_gamma   90.00
#
_symmetry.space_group_name_H-M   'P 1'
#
loop_
_entity.id
_entity.type
_entity.pdbx_description
1 polymer ?
#
loop_
_entity_poly.entity_id
_entity_poly.type
_entity_poly.pdbx_seq_one_letter_code
_entity_poly.pdbx_strand_id
1 'polypeptide(L)' 'MVAGIVLSLARGKRLREAILSGVSAGTAADMTPGTELCRREDAERLYEDMVSGL' A
#
# COMPACT_ATOMS: atom_id res chain seq x y z
N MET A 1 3.77 2.55 4.77
CA MET A 1 3.36 1.32 5.51
C MET A 1 2.20 1.54 6.48
N VAL A 2 2.41 2.15 7.66
CA VAL A 2 1.38 2.23 8.72
C VAL A 2 0.07 2.85 8.22
N ALA A 3 0.14 3.96 7.48
CA ALA A 3 -1.04 4.61 6.91
C ALA A 3 -1.87 3.68 6.00
N GLY A 4 -1.23 2.86 5.16
CA GLY A 4 -1.93 1.91 4.28
C GLY A 4 -2.66 0.81 5.05
N ILE A 5 -2.04 0.30 6.12
CA ILE A 5 -2.64 -0.70 7.01
C ILE A 5 -3.86 -0.10 7.73
N VAL A 6 -3.66 1.04 8.40
CA VAL A 6 -4.71 1.69 9.20
C VAL A 6 -5.88 2.12 8.32
N LEU A 7 -5.62 2.71 7.15
CA LEU A 7 -6.67 3.11 6.22
C LEU A 7 -7.48 1.91 5.73
N SER A 8 -6.82 0.81 5.39
CA SER A 8 -7.49 -0.40 4.93
C SER A 8 -8.36 -1.02 6.03
N LEU A 9 -7.84 -1.13 7.26
CA LEU A 9 -8.62 -1.60 8.40
C LEU A 9 -9.81 -0.68 8.71
N ALA A 10 -9.60 0.64 8.68
CA ALA A 10 -10.67 1.63 8.87
C ALA A 10 -11.77 1.51 7.79
N ARG A 11 -11.43 1.03 6.59
CA ARG A 11 -12.36 0.72 5.50
C ARG A 11 -13.00 -0.68 5.61
N GLY A 12 -12.79 -1.41 6.72
CA GLY A 12 -13.36 -2.74 6.95
C GLY A 12 -12.72 -3.86 6.13
N LYS A 13 -11.53 -3.63 5.56
CA LYS A 13 -10.79 -4.65 4.80
C LYS A 13 -10.28 -5.76 5.72
N ARG A 14 -10.16 -6.97 5.18
CA ARG A 14 -9.58 -8.09 5.94
C ARG A 14 -8.10 -7.79 6.25
N LEU A 15 -7.59 -8.38 7.34
CA LEU A 15 -6.19 -8.20 7.76
C LEU A 15 -5.21 -8.42 6.61
N ARG A 16 -5.43 -9.46 5.79
CA ARG A 16 -4.61 -9.73 4.60
C ARG A 16 -4.56 -8.56 3.62
N GLU A 17 -5.72 -8.00 3.26
CA GLU A 17 -5.80 -6.83 2.36
C GLU A 17 -5.13 -5.60 2.98
N ALA A 18 -5.29 -5.42 4.29
CA ALA A 18 -4.64 -4.32 5.00
C ALA A 18 -3.12 -4.42 5.01
N ILE A 19 -2.56 -5.63 5.22
CA ILE A 19 -1.12 -5.86 5.13
C ILE A 19 -0.62 -5.62 3.70
N LEU A 20 -1.31 -6.14 2.68
CA LEU A 20 -0.95 -5.89 1.28
C LEU A 20 -0.97 -4.40 0.94
N SER A 21 -1.98 -3.65 1.38
CA SER A 21 -2.02 -2.19 1.22
C SER A 21 -0.86 -1.50 1.93
N GLY A 22 -0.52 -1.95 3.14
CA GLY A 22 0.64 -1.47 3.89
C GLY A 22 1.97 -1.67 3.17
N VAL A 23 2.19 -2.87 2.62
CA VAL A 23 3.38 -3.21 1.82
C VAL A 23 3.43 -2.34 0.57
N SER A 24 2.34 -2.27 -0.19
CA SER A 24 2.25 -1.46 -1.42
C SER A 24 2.61 0.00 -1.16
N ALA A 25 2.03 0.60 -0.11
CA ALA A 25 2.30 1.99 0.27
C ALA A 25 3.71 2.20 0.85
N GLY A 26 4.33 1.16 1.44
CA GLY A 26 5.73 1.21 1.87
C GLY A 26 6.67 1.20 0.66
N THR A 27 6.52 0.19 -0.20
CA THR A 27 7.33 0.04 -1.41
C THR A 27 7.18 1.24 -2.37
N ALA A 28 5.97 1.80 -2.51
CA ALA A 28 5.76 3.01 -3.31
C ALA A 28 6.43 4.26 -2.73
N ALA A 29 6.72 4.30 -1.43
CA ALA A 29 7.48 5.41 -0.84
C ALA A 29 8.98 5.30 -1.16
N ASP A 30 9.53 4.09 -1.24
CA ASP A 30 10.94 3.89 -1.64
C ASP A 30 11.21 4.26 -3.11
N MET A 31 10.15 4.45 -3.91
CA MET A 31 10.21 4.91 -5.29
C MET A 31 10.28 6.44 -5.43
N THR A 32 10.07 7.19 -4.34
CA THR A 32 10.11 8.66 -4.34
C THR A 32 11.42 9.18 -3.75
N PRO A 33 11.86 10.40 -4.13
CA PRO A 33 13.12 10.94 -3.64
C PRO A 33 13.12 11.25 -2.14
N GLY A 34 14.20 10.85 -1.47
CA GLY A 34 14.50 11.29 -0.10
C GLY A 34 13.46 10.82 0.92
N THR A 35 12.81 11.77 1.59
CA THR A 35 11.81 11.52 2.64
C THR A 35 10.38 11.78 2.16
N GLU A 36 10.18 11.87 0.85
CA GLU A 36 8.84 12.01 0.28
C GLU A 36 7.96 10.81 0.64
N LEU A 37 6.65 11.03 0.71
CA LEU A 37 5.69 9.94 0.87
C LEU A 37 5.48 9.22 -0.47
N CYS A 38 4.77 8.08 -0.42
CA CYS A 38 4.36 7.38 -1.63
C CYS A 38 3.41 8.23 -2.48
N ARG A 39 3.54 8.12 -3.80
CA ARG A 39 2.48 8.53 -4.72
C ARG A 39 1.35 7.50 -4.69
N ARG A 40 0.12 7.99 -4.73
CA ARG A 40 -1.07 7.12 -4.64
C ARG A 40 -1.11 6.15 -5.81
N GLU A 41 -0.79 6.63 -7.00
CA GLU A 41 -0.85 5.87 -8.25
C GLU A 41 0.12 4.68 -8.22
N ASP A 42 1.33 4.88 -7.66
CA ASP A 42 2.32 3.82 -7.50
C ASP A 42 1.89 2.79 -6.44
N ALA A 43 1.30 3.25 -5.33
CA ALA A 43 0.81 2.36 -4.28
C ALA A 43 -0.41 1.53 -4.73
N GLU A 44 -1.33 2.11 -5.50
CA GLU A 44 -2.50 1.41 -6.04
C GLU A 44 -2.07 0.38 -7.09
N ARG A 45 -1.15 0.72 -8.00
CA ARG A 45 -0.59 -0.22 -8.99
C ARG A 45 0.06 -1.45 -8.32
N LEU A 46 0.95 -1.22 -7.34
CA LEU A 46 1.61 -2.31 -6.60
C LEU A 46 0.61 -3.20 -5.84
N TYR A 47 -0.45 -2.61 -5.30
CA TYR A 47 -1.50 -3.36 -4.64
C TYR A 47 -2.27 -4.26 -5.61
N GLU A 48 -2.66 -3.71 -6.77
CA GLU A 48 -3.35 -4.46 -7.82
C GLU A 48 -2.49 -5.60 -8.37
N ASP A 49 -1.19 -5.37 -8.59
CA ASP A 49 -0.25 -6.40 -9.04
C ASP A 49 -0.17 -7.56 -8.03
N MET A 50 -0.08 -7.25 -6.73
CA MET A 50 -0.04 -8.27 -5.69
C MET A 50 -1.36 -9.04 -5.58
N VAL A 51 -2.52 -8.39 -5.73
CA VAL A 51 -3.82 -9.05 -5.65
C VAL A 51 -4.12 -9.87 -6.91
N SER A 52 -3.60 -9.47 -8.07
CA SER A 52 -3.81 -10.15 -9.36
C SER A 52 -2.85 -11.32 -9.61
N GLY A 53 -1.68 -11.32 -8.96
CA GLY A 53 -0.72 -12.43 -8.98
C GLY A 53 -1.03 -13.58 -8.01
N LEU A 54 -2.21 -13.57 -7.39
CA LEU A 54 -2.70 -14.52 -6.39
C LEU A 54 -4.00 -15.18 -6.87
#